data_AF-A0A2P2I534-F1
#
_entry.id   AF-A0A2P2I534-F1
#
_cell.length_a   1.000
_cell.length_b   1.000
_cell.length_c   1.000
_cell.angle_alpha   90.00
_cell.angle_beta   90.00
_cell.angle_gamma   90.00
#
_symmetry.space_group_name_H-M   'P 1'
#
loop_
_entity.id
_entity.type
_entity.pdbx_description
1 polymer ?
#
loop_
_entity_poly.entity_id
_entity_poly.type
_entity_poly.pdbx_seq_one_letter_code
_entity_poly.pdbx_strand_id
1 'polypeptide(L)'
;VAVSIQSVARLIVSYVSAWFPFCFKFCLFNVYNMTSPTQVLKSGIGPKLVPFFKTVAIYFVVLIPTDQPSVFAAALKALPILSLVAFVLLHGMSFGDEYFYSRRILLGLLCSVVGDVLLVWDPFFLHGLGVFLIAQLFYISAFGFRPLNLQAAGVIFAALAVGMMILIPRIEVSFRIGVLIYSIVLMTMVWRAISRVQLFEELWTWTKLCSCAGGILFAFSDACICFHHFYTPLPHAQVLIMTTYYAAQLGISLSVVDCKASYLDSLKNKEDSNNKNSSCENTPSDNSVYTNSSGSDSDCSTINNCDLSDNNVQCDCRTNAGNLCT
;
A
#
# COMPACT_ATOMS: atom_id res chain seq x y z
N VAL A 1 21.96 33.98 4.09
CA VAL A 1 21.38 32.88 4.88
C VAL A 1 22.14 31.59 4.55
N ALA A 2 23.36 31.49 5.07
CA ALA A 2 24.24 30.35 4.89
C ALA A 2 24.09 29.45 6.11
N VAL A 3 22.99 28.70 6.17
CA VAL A 3 22.96 27.49 7.00
C VAL A 3 23.87 26.52 6.28
N SER A 4 25.07 26.29 6.82
CA SER A 4 26.07 25.41 6.22
C SER A 4 25.43 24.07 5.86
N ILE A 5 25.50 23.69 4.59
CA ILE A 5 24.97 22.42 4.05
C ILE A 5 25.56 21.22 4.81
N GLN A 6 26.74 21.38 5.41
CA GLN A 6 27.35 20.42 6.34
C GLN A 6 26.56 20.26 7.65
N SER A 7 25.92 21.31 8.15
CA SER A 7 25.03 21.25 9.32
C SER A 7 23.73 20.53 9.00
N VAL A 8 23.17 20.72 7.79
CA VAL A 8 21.97 20.00 7.33
C VAL A 8 22.29 18.52 7.07
N ALA A 9 23.42 18.22 6.44
CA ALA A 9 23.87 16.84 6.21
C ALA A 9 24.22 16.10 7.50
N ARG A 10 24.85 16.76 8.49
CA ARG A 10 25.06 16.19 9.84
C ARG A 10 23.73 16.04 10.58
N LEU A 11 22.79 16.98 10.40
CA LEU A 11 21.43 16.83 10.93
C LEU A 11 20.73 15.63 10.33
N ILE A 12 20.84 15.39 9.02
CA ILE A 12 20.22 14.28 8.29
C ILE A 12 20.89 12.94 8.65
N VAL A 13 22.21 12.84 8.75
CA VAL A 13 22.90 11.60 9.16
C VAL A 13 22.63 11.28 10.64
N SER A 14 22.60 12.30 11.50
CA SER A 14 22.14 12.17 12.89
C SER A 14 20.64 11.82 12.93
N TYR A 15 19.83 12.39 12.02
CA TYR A 15 18.42 12.07 11.88
C TYR A 15 18.22 10.65 11.41
N VAL A 16 19.00 10.11 10.48
CA VAL A 16 18.86 8.78 9.86
C VAL A 16 19.37 7.69 10.81
N SER A 17 20.45 7.95 11.53
CA SER A 17 20.92 7.08 12.63
C SER A 17 19.99 7.12 13.86
N ALA A 18 19.30 8.24 14.10
CA ALA A 18 18.19 8.32 15.06
C ALA A 18 16.87 7.77 14.47
N TRP A 19 16.64 7.85 13.16
CA TRP A 19 15.42 7.46 12.45
C TRP A 19 15.39 5.99 12.12
N PHE A 20 16.51 5.30 11.97
CA PHE A 20 16.45 3.86 11.79
C PHE A 20 15.79 3.19 13.01
N PRO A 21 16.21 3.48 14.26
CA PRO A 21 15.46 3.08 15.43
C PRO A 21 14.16 3.88 15.59
N PHE A 22 14.02 5.15 15.19
CA PHE A 22 12.75 5.88 15.33
C PHE A 22 11.69 5.55 14.27
N CYS A 23 12.02 4.96 13.12
CA CYS A 23 11.11 4.56 12.05
C CYS A 23 10.81 3.08 12.21
N PHE A 24 11.78 2.26 12.64
CA PHE A 24 11.51 0.96 13.24
C PHE A 24 10.61 1.11 14.46
N LYS A 25 10.94 2.04 15.37
CA LYS A 25 10.14 2.36 16.55
C LYS A 25 8.89 3.11 16.16
N PHE A 26 8.77 4.04 15.22
CA PHE A 26 7.49 4.67 14.82
C PHE A 26 6.57 3.69 14.09
N CYS A 27 7.12 2.81 13.25
CA CYS A 27 6.41 1.66 12.71
C CYS A 27 6.02 0.64 13.81
N LEU A 28 6.75 0.57 14.95
CA LEU A 28 6.42 -0.25 16.14
C LEU A 28 5.72 0.48 17.32
N PHE A 29 5.66 1.81 17.32
CA PHE A 29 5.35 2.70 18.46
C PHE A 29 4.10 3.48 18.15
N ASN A 30 3.86 3.83 16.90
CA ASN A 30 2.51 4.13 16.49
C ASN A 30 1.66 2.86 16.61
N VAL A 31 2.27 1.67 16.39
CA VAL A 31 1.73 0.34 16.71
C VAL A 31 1.43 0.15 18.22
N TYR A 32 1.96 0.98 19.11
CA TYR A 32 1.71 0.88 20.56
C TYR A 32 0.35 1.43 21.00
N ASN A 33 -0.29 2.29 20.20
CA ASN A 33 -1.59 2.87 20.53
C ASN A 33 -2.68 2.30 19.63
N MET A 34 -3.36 1.32 20.20
CA MET A 34 -4.70 0.81 19.85
C MET A 34 -4.78 -0.34 18.83
N THR A 35 -5.35 -1.43 19.37
CA THR A 35 -5.34 -2.84 18.96
C THR A 35 -3.97 -3.52 19.07
N SER A 36 -3.87 -4.47 20.00
CA SER A 36 -2.61 -5.05 20.50
C SER A 36 -1.63 -5.52 19.40
N PRO A 37 -0.45 -4.89 19.22
CA PRO A 37 0.64 -5.39 18.37
C PRO A 37 0.99 -6.84 18.60
N THR A 38 0.91 -7.25 19.87
CA THR A 38 1.30 -8.59 20.28
C THR A 38 0.33 -9.63 19.74
N GLN A 39 -0.90 -9.28 19.36
CA GLN A 39 -1.78 -10.21 18.67
C GLN A 39 -1.39 -10.36 17.20
N VAL A 40 -1.10 -9.30 16.44
CA VAL A 40 -0.71 -9.43 15.01
C VAL A 40 0.68 -10.06 14.84
N LEU A 41 1.63 -9.73 15.72
CA LEU A 41 2.95 -10.38 15.76
C LEU A 41 2.89 -11.84 16.27
N LYS A 42 1.94 -12.19 17.15
CA LYS A 42 1.64 -13.60 17.49
C LYS A 42 0.81 -14.32 16.42
N SER A 43 0.10 -13.60 15.56
CA SER A 43 -0.81 -14.15 14.53
C SER A 43 -0.05 -14.44 13.23
N GLY A 44 0.91 -15.36 13.24
CA GLY A 44 1.49 -15.97 12.03
C GLY A 44 2.20 -15.07 10.99
N ILE A 45 2.15 -13.75 11.12
CA ILE A 45 2.72 -12.75 10.20
C ILE A 45 4.20 -12.50 10.52
N GLY A 46 4.53 -12.38 11.82
CA GLY A 46 5.89 -12.13 12.30
C GLY A 46 6.93 -13.11 11.73
N PRO A 47 6.72 -14.44 11.82
CA PRO A 47 7.64 -15.43 11.26
C PRO A 47 7.87 -15.28 9.75
N LYS A 48 6.86 -14.83 9.00
CA LYS A 48 6.96 -14.67 7.54
C LYS A 48 7.79 -13.45 7.11
N LEU A 49 8.00 -12.47 8.00
CA LEU A 49 8.83 -11.29 7.75
C LEU A 49 10.30 -11.47 8.20
N VAL A 50 10.62 -12.54 8.92
CA VAL A 50 11.99 -12.84 9.35
C VAL A 50 12.98 -12.87 8.17
N PRO A 51 12.67 -13.47 7.01
CA PRO A 51 13.57 -13.44 5.85
C PRO A 51 13.88 -12.01 5.36
N PHE A 52 12.90 -11.10 5.42
CA PHE A 52 13.10 -9.70 5.04
C PHE A 52 14.11 -9.00 5.93
N PHE A 53 13.90 -9.04 7.25
CA PHE A 53 14.84 -8.38 8.17
C PHE A 53 16.24 -8.99 8.10
N LYS A 54 16.36 -10.31 7.89
CA LYS A 54 17.65 -10.97 7.70
C LYS A 54 18.36 -10.49 6.43
N THR A 55 17.67 -10.46 5.30
CA THR A 55 18.26 -10.04 4.03
C THR A 55 18.62 -8.54 4.02
N VAL A 56 17.82 -7.69 4.65
CA VAL A 56 18.15 -6.26 4.88
C VAL A 56 19.42 -6.12 5.74
N ALA A 57 19.51 -6.88 6.83
CA ALA A 57 20.71 -6.87 7.68
C ALA A 57 21.95 -7.31 6.91
N ILE A 58 21.85 -8.40 6.13
CA ILE A 58 22.95 -8.88 5.27
C ILE A 58 23.36 -7.80 4.26
N TYR A 59 22.40 -7.14 3.60
CA TYR A 59 22.68 -6.06 2.66
C TYR A 59 23.51 -4.94 3.30
N PHE A 60 23.11 -4.46 4.49
CA PHE A 60 23.80 -3.37 5.18
C PHE A 60 25.12 -3.79 5.85
N VAL A 61 25.28 -5.07 6.20
CA VAL A 61 26.55 -5.59 6.74
C VAL A 61 27.59 -5.73 5.63
N VAL A 62 27.19 -6.24 4.46
CA VAL A 62 28.12 -6.43 3.33
C VAL A 62 28.38 -5.12 2.60
N LEU A 63 27.34 -4.28 2.45
CA LEU A 63 27.35 -2.93 1.87
C LEU A 63 28.40 -2.74 0.75
N ILE A 64 28.16 -3.36 -0.40
CA ILE A 64 29.06 -3.24 -1.56
C ILE A 64 28.95 -1.82 -2.11
N PRO A 65 30.06 -1.07 -2.26
CA PRO A 65 30.06 0.26 -2.85
C PRO A 65 29.51 0.26 -4.27
N THR A 66 28.74 1.30 -4.62
CA THR A 66 28.15 1.47 -5.96
C THR A 66 29.19 1.47 -7.09
N ASP A 67 30.44 1.86 -6.79
CA ASP A 67 31.54 1.91 -7.76
C ASP A 67 32.02 0.53 -8.26
N GLN A 68 31.54 -0.56 -7.66
CA GLN A 68 31.91 -1.94 -8.01
C GLN A 68 30.67 -2.76 -8.42
N PRO A 69 30.10 -2.48 -9.61
CA PRO A 69 28.91 -3.19 -10.06
C PRO A 69 29.22 -4.67 -10.28
N SER A 70 28.45 -5.54 -9.63
CA SER A 70 28.59 -6.99 -9.76
C SER A 70 27.23 -7.67 -9.69
N VAL A 71 27.11 -8.85 -10.29
CA VAL A 71 25.91 -9.69 -10.19
C VAL A 71 25.59 -10.00 -8.73
N PHE A 72 26.63 -10.15 -7.89
CA PHE A 72 26.47 -10.36 -6.46
C PHE A 72 25.88 -9.13 -5.73
N ALA A 73 26.33 -7.92 -6.06
CA ALA A 73 25.73 -6.69 -5.53
C ALA A 73 24.26 -6.54 -5.95
N ALA A 74 23.94 -6.85 -7.20
CA ALA A 74 22.56 -6.87 -7.69
C ALA A 74 21.69 -7.89 -6.95
N ALA A 75 22.20 -9.10 -6.73
CA ALA A 75 21.49 -10.11 -5.96
C ALA A 75 21.24 -9.64 -4.51
N LEU A 76 22.26 -9.13 -3.82
CA LEU A 76 22.11 -8.62 -2.45
C LEU A 76 21.10 -7.48 -2.36
N LYS A 77 21.09 -6.58 -3.34
CA LYS A 77 20.15 -5.46 -3.41
C LYS A 77 18.70 -5.92 -3.61
N ALA A 78 18.49 -6.97 -4.41
CA ALA A 78 17.18 -7.53 -4.74
C ALA A 78 16.60 -8.45 -3.65
N LEU A 79 17.44 -9.11 -2.84
CA LEU A 79 17.02 -10.11 -1.85
C LEU A 79 15.95 -9.61 -0.86
N PRO A 80 16.04 -8.40 -0.28
CA PRO A 80 14.98 -7.88 0.56
C PRO A 80 13.63 -7.81 -0.13
N ILE A 81 13.56 -7.35 -1.38
CA ILE A 81 12.29 -7.25 -2.10
C ILE A 81 11.78 -8.65 -2.49
N LEU A 82 12.65 -9.57 -2.89
CA LEU A 82 12.28 -10.97 -3.13
C LEU A 82 11.68 -11.64 -1.88
N SER A 83 12.17 -11.31 -0.70
CA SER A 83 11.58 -11.81 0.55
C SER A 83 10.19 -11.24 0.82
N LEU A 84 9.91 -10.00 0.41
CA LEU A 84 8.57 -9.39 0.46
C LEU A 84 7.62 -10.01 -0.58
N VAL A 85 8.13 -10.33 -1.77
CA VAL A 85 7.40 -11.12 -2.77
C VAL A 85 6.96 -12.45 -2.15
N ALA A 86 7.90 -13.19 -1.54
CA ALA A 86 7.59 -14.44 -0.85
C ALA A 86 6.57 -14.25 0.29
N PHE A 87 6.71 -13.17 1.07
CA PHE A 87 5.75 -12.81 2.12
C PHE A 87 4.33 -12.63 1.56
N VAL A 88 4.15 -11.86 0.48
CA VAL A 88 2.84 -11.62 -0.14
C VAL A 88 2.27 -12.93 -0.70
N LEU A 89 3.09 -13.75 -1.36
CA LEU A 89 2.67 -15.06 -1.90
C LEU A 89 2.18 -16.01 -0.79
N LEU A 90 2.95 -16.13 0.30
CA LEU A 90 2.61 -16.96 1.46
C LEU A 90 1.46 -16.38 2.28
N HIS A 91 1.16 -15.09 2.15
CA HIS A 91 0.06 -14.46 2.85
C HIS A 91 -1.26 -14.66 2.10
N GLY A 92 -1.33 -14.59 0.78
CA GLY A 92 -2.62 -14.73 0.11
C GLY A 92 -2.58 -14.79 -1.41
N MET A 93 -2.25 -15.97 -1.95
CA MET A 93 -2.68 -16.34 -3.30
C MET A 93 -3.84 -17.32 -3.22
N SER A 94 -5.05 -16.82 -3.51
CA SER A 94 -6.09 -17.64 -4.13
C SER A 94 -6.47 -16.95 -5.44
N PHE A 95 -6.81 -17.72 -6.47
CA PHE A 95 -6.96 -17.24 -7.86
C PHE A 95 -8.28 -16.52 -8.15
N GLY A 96 -9.05 -16.15 -7.11
CA GLY A 96 -10.29 -15.39 -7.28
C GLY A 96 -10.06 -13.90 -7.59
N ASP A 97 -11.04 -13.26 -8.22
CA ASP A 97 -11.03 -11.82 -8.51
C ASP A 97 -10.91 -10.93 -7.25
N GLU A 98 -11.24 -11.51 -6.10
CA GLU A 98 -11.17 -10.93 -4.75
C GLU A 98 -9.72 -10.59 -4.28
N TYR A 99 -8.68 -11.10 -4.97
CA TYR A 99 -7.26 -10.85 -4.66
C TYR A 99 -6.57 -9.85 -5.60
N PHE A 100 -7.36 -9.08 -6.35
CA PHE A 100 -6.87 -8.09 -7.29
C PHE A 100 -5.86 -7.10 -6.69
N TYR A 101 -6.09 -6.67 -5.44
CA TYR A 101 -5.19 -5.80 -4.69
C TYR A 101 -3.81 -6.44 -4.50
N SER A 102 -3.77 -7.62 -3.88
CA SER A 102 -2.54 -8.38 -3.60
C SER A 102 -1.76 -8.69 -4.86
N ARG A 103 -2.44 -9.06 -5.96
CA ARG A 103 -1.81 -9.35 -7.25
C ARG A 103 -1.11 -8.13 -7.84
N ARG A 104 -1.72 -6.95 -7.74
CA ARG A 104 -1.11 -5.69 -8.22
C ARG A 104 0.09 -5.30 -7.37
N ILE A 105 0.01 -5.43 -6.04
CA ILE A 105 1.16 -5.21 -5.16
C ILE A 105 2.29 -6.19 -5.49
N LEU A 106 1.99 -7.47 -5.69
CA LEU A 106 2.96 -8.49 -6.09
C LEU A 106 3.67 -8.15 -7.41
N LEU A 107 2.90 -7.76 -8.44
CA LEU A 107 3.48 -7.35 -9.73
C LEU A 107 4.38 -6.11 -9.58
N GLY A 108 3.98 -5.14 -8.77
CA GLY A 108 4.81 -3.99 -8.45
C GLY A 108 6.12 -4.37 -7.74
N LEU A 109 6.08 -5.32 -6.80
CA LEU A 109 7.27 -5.84 -6.12
C LEU A 109 8.19 -6.60 -7.09
N LEU A 110 7.64 -7.42 -7.99
CA LEU A 110 8.41 -8.12 -9.02
C LEU A 110 9.10 -7.14 -9.99
N CYS A 111 8.39 -6.10 -10.43
CA CYS A 111 9.00 -5.01 -11.19
C CYS A 111 10.09 -4.32 -10.37
N SER A 112 9.87 -4.05 -9.10
CA SER A 112 10.86 -3.41 -8.22
C SER A 112 12.15 -4.25 -8.10
N VAL A 113 12.05 -5.58 -8.03
CA VAL A 113 13.22 -6.48 -8.08
C VAL A 113 14.02 -6.30 -9.37
N VAL A 114 13.34 -6.27 -10.52
CA VAL A 114 14.00 -6.06 -11.81
C VAL A 114 14.64 -4.66 -11.88
N GLY A 115 13.94 -3.65 -11.37
CA GLY A 115 14.46 -2.29 -11.26
C GLY A 115 15.73 -2.21 -10.39
N ASP A 116 15.74 -2.88 -9.24
CA ASP A 116 16.89 -2.94 -8.34
C ASP A 116 18.13 -3.54 -9.02
N VAL A 117 17.94 -4.61 -9.78
CA VAL A 117 19.01 -5.26 -10.56
C VAL A 117 19.55 -4.31 -11.62
N LEU A 118 18.68 -3.66 -12.40
CA LEU A 118 19.09 -2.74 -13.46
C LEU A 118 19.81 -1.50 -12.93
N LEU A 119 19.39 -0.97 -11.77
CA LEU A 119 20.01 0.19 -11.14
C LEU A 119 21.43 -0.06 -10.59
N VAL A 120 21.95 -1.29 -10.61
CA VAL A 120 23.34 -1.56 -10.20
C VAL A 120 24.36 -1.08 -11.24
N TRP A 121 23.97 -1.05 -12.52
CA TRP A 121 24.87 -0.67 -13.61
C TRP A 121 24.43 0.68 -14.19
N ASP A 122 25.34 1.67 -14.19
CA ASP A 122 25.06 3.02 -14.70
C ASP A 122 24.46 3.06 -16.11
N PRO A 123 24.90 2.24 -17.10
CA PRO A 123 24.30 2.24 -18.43
C PRO A 123 22.80 1.85 -18.44
N PHE A 124 22.36 1.09 -17.44
CA PHE A 124 20.97 0.62 -17.30
C PHE A 124 20.16 1.49 -16.33
N PHE A 125 20.71 2.57 -15.80
CA PHE A 125 20.04 3.45 -14.84
C PHE A 125 18.64 3.89 -15.31
N LEU A 126 18.53 4.36 -16.55
CA LEU A 126 17.24 4.76 -17.14
C LEU A 126 16.26 3.60 -17.30
N HIS A 127 16.75 2.42 -17.66
CA HIS A 127 15.91 1.22 -17.79
C HIS A 127 15.39 0.79 -16.42
N GLY A 128 16.24 0.84 -15.38
CA GLY A 128 15.84 0.61 -13.99
C GLY A 128 14.77 1.58 -13.54
N LEU A 129 14.95 2.88 -13.81
CA LEU A 129 13.95 3.90 -13.52
C LEU A 129 12.62 3.65 -14.26
N GLY A 130 12.68 3.25 -15.54
CA GLY A 130 11.49 2.88 -16.31
C GLY A 130 10.74 1.69 -15.72
N VAL A 131 11.45 0.68 -15.21
CA VAL A 131 10.83 -0.48 -14.54
C VAL A 131 10.23 -0.08 -13.19
N PHE A 132 10.88 0.81 -12.43
CA PHE A 132 10.30 1.37 -11.21
C PHE A 132 9.03 2.18 -11.48
N LEU A 133 8.96 2.91 -12.60
CA LEU A 133 7.74 3.58 -13.04
C LEU A 133 6.61 2.57 -13.25
N ILE A 134 6.88 1.44 -13.90
CA ILE A 134 5.90 0.36 -14.08
C ILE A 134 5.45 -0.19 -12.71
N ALA A 135 6.37 -0.36 -11.76
CA ALA A 135 6.02 -0.77 -10.39
C ALA A 135 5.06 0.22 -9.72
N GLN A 136 5.31 1.53 -9.84
CA GLN A 136 4.43 2.58 -9.33
C GLN A 136 3.05 2.53 -9.98
N LEU A 137 2.96 2.27 -11.29
CA LEU A 137 1.67 2.10 -11.97
C LEU A 137 0.88 0.94 -11.39
N PHE A 138 1.53 -0.20 -11.08
CA PHE A 138 0.87 -1.30 -10.39
C PHE A 138 0.40 -0.91 -8.99
N TYR A 139 1.19 -0.15 -8.23
CA TYR A 139 0.80 0.35 -6.91
C TYR A 139 -0.36 1.35 -6.98
N ILE A 140 -0.35 2.30 -7.92
CA ILE A 140 -1.48 3.21 -8.19
C ILE A 140 -2.74 2.39 -8.49
N SER A 141 -2.60 1.39 -9.36
CA SER A 141 -3.67 0.47 -9.70
C SER A 141 -4.20 -0.23 -8.44
N ALA A 142 -3.32 -0.72 -7.56
CA ALA A 142 -3.73 -1.37 -6.31
C ALA A 142 -4.47 -0.39 -5.39
N PHE A 143 -3.95 0.82 -5.22
CA PHE A 143 -4.56 1.82 -4.32
C PHE A 143 -5.90 2.35 -4.83
N GLY A 144 -6.14 2.32 -6.14
CA GLY A 144 -7.40 2.74 -6.75
C GLY A 144 -7.65 4.24 -6.61
N PHE A 145 -8.71 4.73 -7.26
CA PHE A 145 -9.02 6.16 -7.36
C PHE A 145 -10.15 6.63 -6.44
N ARG A 146 -10.70 5.76 -5.59
CA ARG A 146 -11.78 6.10 -4.66
C ARG A 146 -11.29 5.96 -3.20
N PRO A 147 -11.51 6.96 -2.33
CA PRO A 147 -11.97 8.32 -2.64
C PRO A 147 -10.90 9.15 -3.37
N LEU A 148 -11.29 10.12 -4.20
CA LEU A 148 -10.32 10.91 -4.97
C LEU A 148 -9.48 11.84 -4.05
N ASN A 149 -10.08 12.51 -3.07
CA ASN A 149 -9.41 13.48 -2.19
C ASN A 149 -8.54 14.50 -2.98
N LEU A 150 -9.20 15.44 -3.65
CA LEU A 150 -8.55 16.47 -4.49
C LEU A 150 -7.69 17.45 -3.67
N GLN A 151 -8.00 17.64 -2.38
CA GLN A 151 -7.19 18.49 -1.50
C GLN A 151 -5.80 17.90 -1.30
N ALA A 152 -5.70 16.60 -1.01
CA ALA A 152 -4.43 15.90 -0.94
C ALA A 152 -3.68 15.96 -2.28
N ALA A 153 -4.40 15.82 -3.41
CA ALA A 153 -3.81 15.96 -4.75
C ALA A 153 -3.16 17.33 -4.92
N GLY A 154 -3.90 18.41 -4.59
CA GLY A 154 -3.42 19.79 -4.73
C GLY A 154 -2.14 20.04 -3.94
N VAL A 155 -2.07 19.59 -2.68
CA VAL A 155 -0.87 19.73 -1.85
C VAL A 155 0.32 18.97 -2.44
N ILE A 156 0.10 17.74 -2.89
CA ILE A 156 1.17 16.87 -3.41
C ILE A 156 1.69 17.38 -4.75
N PHE A 157 0.82 17.76 -5.68
CA PHE A 157 1.23 18.31 -6.96
C PHE A 157 1.81 19.72 -6.85
N ALA A 158 1.40 20.52 -5.87
CA ALA A 158 2.07 21.78 -5.56
C ALA A 158 3.50 21.54 -5.05
N ALA A 159 3.70 20.57 -4.15
CA ALA A 159 5.03 20.18 -3.69
C ALA A 159 5.91 19.67 -4.85
N LEU A 160 5.33 18.88 -5.77
CA LEU A 160 6.01 18.46 -7.00
C LEU A 160 6.43 19.66 -7.86
N ALA A 161 5.52 20.62 -8.09
CA ALA A 161 5.81 21.79 -8.89
C ALA A 161 6.98 22.60 -8.31
N VAL A 162 7.00 22.83 -7.00
CA VAL A 162 8.11 23.50 -6.30
C VAL A 162 9.42 22.72 -6.46
N GLY A 163 9.38 21.39 -6.27
CA GLY A 163 10.56 20.53 -6.46
C GLY A 163 11.11 20.61 -7.89
N MET A 164 10.23 20.55 -8.89
CA MET A 164 10.62 20.61 -10.31
C MET A 164 11.17 21.99 -10.70
N MET A 165 10.67 23.09 -10.13
CA MET A 165 11.25 24.43 -10.36
C MET A 165 12.71 24.52 -9.92
N ILE A 166 13.08 23.84 -8.82
CA ILE A 166 14.45 23.81 -8.30
C ILE A 166 15.34 22.90 -9.16
N LEU A 167 14.77 21.80 -9.65
CA LEU A 167 15.52 20.69 -10.24
C LEU A 167 15.72 20.81 -11.76
N ILE A 168 14.71 21.28 -12.52
CA ILE A 168 14.77 21.41 -13.98
C ILE A 168 15.99 22.21 -14.50
N PRO A 169 16.41 23.32 -13.87
CA PRO A 169 17.60 24.06 -14.31
C PRO A 169 18.90 23.26 -14.21
N ARG A 170 18.93 22.21 -13.38
CA ARG A 170 20.11 21.37 -13.12
C ARG A 170 20.12 20.09 -13.95
N ILE A 171 18.94 19.63 -14.40
CA ILE A 171 18.81 18.45 -15.24
C ILE A 171 19.16 18.79 -16.70
N GLU A 172 20.02 17.96 -17.30
CA GLU A 172 20.32 18.00 -18.73
C GLU A 172 19.04 17.80 -19.57
N VAL A 173 18.91 18.53 -20.68
CA VAL A 173 17.69 18.59 -21.50
C VAL A 173 17.14 17.22 -21.87
N SER A 174 18.02 16.26 -22.19
CA SER A 174 17.70 14.88 -22.56
C SER A 174 16.89 14.13 -21.51
N PHE A 175 17.11 14.41 -20.21
CA PHE A 175 16.46 13.69 -19.11
C PHE A 175 15.19 14.38 -18.58
N ARG A 176 14.97 15.66 -18.91
CA ARG A 176 13.88 16.47 -18.31
C ARG A 176 12.50 15.86 -18.48
N ILE A 177 12.19 15.36 -19.68
CA ILE A 177 10.89 14.76 -19.98
C ILE A 177 10.72 13.47 -19.17
N GLY A 178 11.73 12.61 -19.14
CA GLY A 178 11.70 11.35 -18.39
C GLY A 178 11.51 11.59 -16.88
N VAL A 179 12.28 12.53 -16.30
CA VAL A 179 12.18 12.88 -14.88
C VAL A 179 10.80 13.47 -14.55
N LEU A 180 10.24 14.32 -15.43
CA LEU A 180 8.91 14.89 -15.22
C LEU A 180 7.83 13.80 -15.23
N ILE A 181 7.82 12.93 -16.24
CA ILE A 181 6.86 11.84 -16.36
C ILE A 181 6.96 10.92 -15.13
N TYR A 182 8.18 10.54 -14.76
CA TYR A 182 8.44 9.71 -13.58
C TYR A 182 7.90 10.37 -12.30
N SER A 183 8.20 11.65 -12.09
CA SER A 183 7.80 12.37 -10.88
C SER A 183 6.29 12.55 -10.80
N ILE A 184 5.59 12.74 -11.92
CA ILE A 184 4.12 12.80 -11.95
C ILE A 184 3.53 11.45 -11.54
N VAL A 185 4.04 10.34 -12.07
CA VAL A 185 3.56 8.99 -11.70
C VAL A 185 3.83 8.71 -10.22
N LEU A 186 5.04 8.99 -9.75
CA LEU A 186 5.43 8.80 -8.35
C LEU A 186 4.53 9.60 -7.40
N MET A 187 4.29 10.88 -7.71
CA MET A 187 3.44 11.73 -6.86
C MET A 187 1.96 11.34 -6.96
N THR A 188 1.52 10.77 -8.09
CA THR A 188 0.20 10.14 -8.20
C THR A 188 0.11 8.94 -7.26
N MET A 189 1.14 8.08 -7.20
CA MET A 189 1.19 6.96 -6.26
C MET A 189 1.09 7.43 -4.80
N VAL A 190 1.85 8.47 -4.42
CA VAL A 190 1.79 9.06 -3.07
C VAL A 190 0.40 9.60 -2.77
N TRP A 191 -0.19 10.35 -3.71
CA TRP A 191 -1.54 10.87 -3.57
C TRP A 191 -2.56 9.75 -3.36
N ARG A 192 -2.48 8.67 -4.13
CA ARG A 192 -3.37 7.53 -3.97
C ARG A 192 -3.17 6.84 -2.63
N ALA A 193 -1.94 6.67 -2.19
CA ALA A 193 -1.62 6.07 -0.89
C ALA A 193 -2.19 6.89 0.28
N ILE A 194 -2.03 8.21 0.26
CA ILE A 194 -2.56 9.13 1.27
C ILE A 194 -4.10 9.18 1.23
N SER A 195 -4.70 9.21 0.04
CA SER A 195 -6.16 9.30 -0.12
C SER A 195 -6.91 8.09 0.43
N ARG A 196 -6.25 6.94 0.59
CA ARG A 196 -6.85 5.77 1.25
C ARG A 196 -7.01 5.93 2.75
N VAL A 197 -6.25 6.85 3.35
CA VAL A 197 -6.26 7.10 4.79
C VAL A 197 -7.30 8.18 5.08
N GLN A 198 -8.52 7.76 5.38
CA GLN A 198 -9.56 8.66 5.90
C GLN A 198 -9.29 8.88 7.39
N LEU A 199 -8.55 9.94 7.72
CA LEU A 199 -8.17 10.27 9.11
C LEU A 199 -9.35 10.68 10.00
N PHE A 200 -10.53 10.93 9.42
CA PHE A 200 -11.71 11.48 10.10
C PHE A 200 -12.96 10.58 10.04
N GLU A 201 -12.85 9.37 9.50
CA GLU A 201 -13.92 8.36 9.55
C GLU A 201 -13.47 7.20 10.46
N GLU A 202 -14.39 6.60 11.22
CA GLU A 202 -14.09 5.61 12.28
C GLU A 202 -13.38 4.31 11.83
N LEU A 203 -13.11 4.13 10.53
CA LEU A 203 -12.44 2.95 9.97
C LEU A 203 -10.99 3.21 9.56
N TRP A 204 -10.18 3.64 10.54
CA TRP A 204 -8.73 3.65 10.36
C TRP A 204 -8.16 2.24 10.59
N THR A 205 -7.52 1.69 9.56
CA THR A 205 -6.91 0.36 9.63
C THR A 205 -5.40 0.48 9.49
N TRP A 206 -4.66 -0.28 10.32
CA TRP A 206 -3.20 -0.30 10.36
C TRP A 206 -2.55 -0.44 8.99
N THR A 207 -3.13 -1.26 8.11
CA THR A 207 -2.62 -1.46 6.75
C THR A 207 -2.75 -0.26 5.82
N LYS A 208 -3.80 0.56 5.98
CA LYS A 208 -3.96 1.80 5.21
C LYS A 208 -2.84 2.77 5.56
N LEU A 209 -2.49 2.88 6.85
CA LEU A 209 -1.34 3.66 7.30
C LEU A 209 -0.03 3.12 6.72
N CYS A 210 0.19 1.80 6.76
CA CYS A 210 1.39 1.19 6.19
C CYS A 210 1.57 1.55 4.72
N SER A 211 0.50 1.55 3.91
CA SER A 211 0.59 1.97 2.50
C SER A 211 0.90 3.47 2.33
N CYS A 212 0.34 4.33 3.19
CA CYS A 212 0.59 5.76 3.18
C CYS A 212 2.04 6.08 3.56
N ALA A 213 2.50 5.55 4.70
CA ALA A 213 3.89 5.66 5.13
C ALA A 213 4.83 5.08 4.07
N GLY A 214 4.46 3.94 3.48
CA GLY A 214 5.19 3.30 2.40
C GLY A 214 5.34 4.21 1.17
N GLY A 215 4.25 4.81 0.70
CA GLY A 215 4.28 5.72 -0.44
C GLY A 215 5.12 6.98 -0.19
N ILE A 216 5.01 7.58 0.99
CA ILE A 216 5.82 8.77 1.36
C ILE A 216 7.32 8.42 1.40
N LEU A 217 7.68 7.28 2.01
CA LEU A 217 9.06 6.83 2.07
C LEU A 217 9.61 6.46 0.69
N PHE A 218 8.77 5.93 -0.21
CA PHE A 218 9.15 5.65 -1.59
C PHE A 218 9.53 6.95 -2.30
N ALA A 219 8.68 7.97 -2.20
CA ALA A 219 8.96 9.26 -2.81
C ALA A 219 10.19 9.95 -2.21
N PHE A 220 10.43 9.79 -0.91
CA PHE A 220 11.63 10.30 -0.26
C PHE A 220 12.91 9.60 -0.75
N SER A 221 12.88 8.27 -0.89
CA SER A 221 13.98 7.50 -1.48
C SER A 221 14.32 8.01 -2.88
N ASP A 222 13.32 8.17 -3.74
CA ASP A 222 13.52 8.60 -5.13
C ASP A 222 13.96 10.06 -5.22
N ALA A 223 13.48 10.93 -4.33
CA ALA A 223 13.98 12.29 -4.23
C ALA A 223 15.47 12.31 -3.88
N CYS A 224 15.93 11.40 -3.01
CA CYS A 224 17.36 11.24 -2.68
C CYS A 224 18.17 10.75 -3.89
N ILE A 225 17.66 9.78 -4.67
CA ILE A 225 18.29 9.33 -5.93
C ILE A 225 18.42 10.51 -6.89
N CYS A 226 17.33 11.24 -7.10
CA CYS A 226 17.27 12.35 -8.03
C CYS A 226 18.21 13.48 -7.63
N PHE A 227 18.26 13.82 -6.34
CA PHE A 227 19.15 14.85 -5.82
C PHE A 227 20.62 14.44 -5.91
N HIS A 228 20.95 13.20 -5.54
CA HIS A 228 22.31 12.66 -5.62
C HIS A 228 22.84 12.62 -7.06
N HIS A 229 22.00 12.23 -8.02
CA HIS A 229 22.39 12.06 -9.41
C HIS A 229 22.42 13.38 -10.21
N PHE A 230 21.40 14.25 -10.05
CA PHE A 230 21.25 15.44 -10.90
C PHE A 230 21.62 16.77 -10.22
N TYR A 231 21.72 16.83 -8.89
CA TYR A 231 21.98 18.08 -8.17
C TYR A 231 23.39 18.10 -7.55
N THR A 232 23.59 17.35 -6.47
CA THR A 232 24.89 17.20 -5.81
C THR A 232 25.00 15.85 -5.11
N PRO A 233 26.18 15.21 -5.14
CA PRO A 233 26.35 13.90 -4.52
C PRO A 233 26.14 13.99 -3.00
N LEU A 234 25.07 13.35 -2.52
CA LEU A 234 24.79 13.20 -1.10
C LEU A 234 25.84 12.31 -0.41
N PRO A 235 26.30 12.68 0.80
CA PRO A 235 27.15 11.80 1.60
C PRO A 235 26.34 10.60 2.07
N HIS A 236 26.90 9.39 1.95
CA HIS A 236 26.24 8.13 2.34
C HIS A 236 24.88 7.89 1.64
N ALA A 237 24.73 8.38 0.39
CA ALA A 237 23.49 8.29 -0.37
C ALA A 237 22.92 6.87 -0.43
N GLN A 238 23.78 5.87 -0.68
CA GLN A 238 23.37 4.47 -0.76
C GLN A 238 22.64 4.00 0.52
N VAL A 239 23.14 4.37 1.71
CA VAL A 239 22.51 3.95 2.97
C VAL A 239 21.16 4.65 3.16
N LEU A 240 21.09 5.95 2.88
CA LEU A 240 19.88 6.75 2.99
C LEU A 240 18.76 6.25 2.06
N ILE A 241 19.10 6.07 0.78
CA ILE A 241 18.20 5.62 -0.27
C ILE A 241 17.68 4.23 0.08
N MET A 242 18.56 3.27 0.34
CA MET A 242 18.17 1.87 0.53
C MET A 242 17.38 1.66 1.82
N THR A 243 17.69 2.42 2.89
CA THR A 243 16.92 2.36 4.14
C THR A 243 15.48 2.78 3.91
N THR A 244 15.29 3.94 3.27
CA THR A 244 13.97 4.52 3.05
C THR A 244 13.18 3.71 2.01
N TYR A 245 13.86 3.20 0.99
CA TYR A 245 13.31 2.28 0.01
C TYR A 245 12.82 0.95 0.61
N TYR A 246 13.63 0.26 1.41
CA TYR A 246 13.21 -1.00 2.01
C TYR A 246 12.08 -0.82 3.03
N ALA A 247 12.09 0.28 3.78
CA ALA A 247 10.98 0.65 4.65
C ALA A 247 9.71 0.96 3.85
N ALA A 248 9.84 1.63 2.69
CA ALA A 248 8.73 1.92 1.79
C ALA A 248 8.07 0.63 1.29
N GLN A 249 8.87 -0.30 0.76
CA GLN A 249 8.40 -1.57 0.20
C GLN A 249 7.79 -2.48 1.27
N LEU A 250 8.34 -2.47 2.50
CA LEU A 250 7.74 -3.16 3.64
C LEU A 250 6.35 -2.60 3.95
N GLY A 251 6.19 -1.27 4.04
CA GLY A 251 4.89 -0.63 4.31
C GLY A 251 3.85 -0.95 3.23
N ILE A 252 4.26 -0.90 1.96
CA ILE A 252 3.40 -1.27 0.82
C ILE A 252 3.01 -2.76 0.90
N SER A 253 3.94 -3.65 1.22
CA SER A 253 3.68 -5.10 1.31
C SER A 253 2.78 -5.45 2.50
N LEU A 254 2.99 -4.84 3.66
CA LEU A 254 2.16 -5.02 4.85
C LEU A 254 0.71 -4.60 4.60
N SER A 255 0.48 -3.65 3.68
CA SER A 255 -0.87 -3.19 3.38
C SER A 255 -1.80 -4.25 2.77
N VAL A 256 -1.26 -5.41 2.37
CA VAL A 256 -2.01 -6.57 1.87
C VAL A 256 -2.67 -7.39 3.00
N VAL A 257 -2.24 -7.24 4.25
CA VAL A 257 -2.66 -8.13 5.36
C VAL A 257 -4.18 -8.08 5.63
N ASP A 258 -4.77 -6.89 5.69
CA ASP A 258 -6.18 -6.71 6.05
C ASP A 258 -7.12 -7.08 4.90
N CYS A 259 -6.67 -6.95 3.64
CA CYS A 259 -7.44 -7.38 2.47
C CYS A 259 -7.82 -8.88 2.57
N LYS A 260 -6.92 -9.70 3.11
CA LYS A 260 -7.21 -11.12 3.35
C LYS A 260 -8.15 -11.32 4.54
N ALA A 261 -7.95 -10.59 5.64
CA ALA A 261 -8.78 -10.71 6.83
C ALA A 261 -10.25 -10.38 6.52
N SER A 262 -10.49 -9.27 5.80
CA SER A 262 -11.83 -8.88 5.36
C SER A 262 -12.48 -9.88 4.40
N TYR A 263 -11.71 -10.53 3.53
CA TYR A 263 -12.23 -11.57 2.64
C TYR A 263 -12.60 -12.86 3.39
N LEU A 264 -11.77 -13.30 4.34
CA LEU A 264 -12.10 -14.48 5.14
C LEU A 264 -13.35 -14.26 6.00
N ASP A 265 -13.52 -13.05 6.53
CA ASP A 265 -14.71 -12.68 7.28
C ASP A 265 -15.97 -12.64 6.39
N SER A 266 -15.85 -12.14 5.15
CA SER A 266 -16.98 -12.15 4.20
C SER A 266 -17.38 -13.56 3.75
N LEU A 267 -16.43 -14.49 3.62
CA LEU A 267 -16.72 -15.90 3.36
C LEU A 267 -17.46 -16.55 4.54
N LYS A 268 -17.00 -16.31 5.77
CA LYS A 268 -17.64 -16.85 6.97
C LYS A 268 -19.08 -16.34 7.12
N ASN A 269 -19.31 -15.05 6.88
CA ASN A 269 -20.64 -14.45 6.90
C ASN A 269 -21.57 -15.02 5.82
N LYS A 270 -21.03 -15.36 4.63
CA LYS A 270 -21.80 -16.05 3.57
C LYS A 270 -22.16 -17.49 3.94
N GLU A 271 -21.24 -18.24 4.55
CA GLU A 271 -21.53 -19.60 5.06
C GLU A 271 -22.59 -19.57 6.16
N ASP A 272 -22.47 -18.67 7.15
CA ASP A 272 -23.45 -18.52 8.23
C ASP A 272 -24.84 -18.12 7.70
N SER A 273 -24.90 -17.30 6.65
CA SER A 273 -26.16 -16.92 5.99
C SER A 273 -26.80 -18.09 5.22
N ASN A 274 -26.00 -18.88 4.50
CA ASN A 274 -26.49 -20.06 3.78
C ASN A 274 -26.99 -21.16 4.74
N ASN A 275 -26.33 -21.35 5.89
CA ASN A 275 -26.72 -22.36 6.88
C ASN A 275 -28.02 -21.97 7.62
N LYS A 276 -28.26 -20.67 7.84
CA LYS A 276 -29.55 -20.16 8.34
C LYS A 276 -30.68 -20.38 7.34
N ASN A 277 -30.45 -20.12 6.05
CA ASN A 277 -31.46 -20.35 5.01
C ASN A 277 -31.80 -21.85 4.84
N SER A 278 -30.80 -22.74 4.91
CA SER A 278 -31.01 -24.20 4.85
C SER A 278 -31.73 -24.77 6.08
N SER A 279 -31.61 -24.15 7.26
CA SER A 279 -32.36 -24.53 8.46
C SER A 279 -33.84 -24.11 8.39
N CYS A 280 -34.15 -23.03 7.67
CA CYS A 280 -35.54 -22.59 7.43
C CYS A 280 -36.27 -23.40 6.34
N GLU A 281 -35.53 -24.14 5.51
CA GLU A 281 -36.09 -24.96 4.40
C GLU A 281 -36.43 -26.41 4.81
N ASN A 282 -36.04 -26.84 6.01
CA ASN A 282 -36.21 -28.21 6.51
C ASN A 282 -37.27 -28.36 7.61
N THR A 283 -38.32 -27.53 7.64
CA THR A 283 -39.52 -27.80 8.44
C THR A 283 -40.56 -28.55 7.62
N PRO A 284 -40.99 -29.76 8.01
CA PRO A 284 -42.06 -30.48 7.32
C PRO A 284 -43.36 -29.69 7.41
N SER A 285 -44.03 -29.53 6.27
CA SER A 285 -45.35 -28.92 6.14
C SER A 285 -46.43 -29.85 6.69
N ASP A 286 -46.68 -29.78 7.99
CA ASP A 286 -47.88 -30.35 8.60
C ASP A 286 -49.06 -29.37 8.46
N ASN A 287 -49.98 -29.75 7.57
CA ASN A 287 -51.29 -29.14 7.41
C ASN A 287 -52.16 -29.49 8.62
N SER A 288 -52.46 -28.51 9.47
CA SER A 288 -53.69 -28.55 10.28
C SER A 288 -54.23 -27.16 10.57
N VAL A 289 -55.39 -26.91 9.97
CA VAL A 289 -56.37 -25.85 10.26
C VAL A 289 -56.68 -25.77 11.75
N TYR A 290 -56.64 -24.57 12.35
CA TYR A 290 -57.66 -24.08 13.30
C TYR A 290 -57.53 -22.55 13.50
N THR A 291 -58.69 -21.95 13.72
CA THR A 291 -59.06 -20.53 13.65
C THR A 291 -58.82 -19.73 14.94
N ASN A 292 -58.58 -18.42 14.75
CA ASN A 292 -58.85 -17.28 15.64
C ASN A 292 -58.14 -17.17 16.99
N SER A 293 -57.32 -16.13 17.17
CA SER A 293 -57.67 -14.91 17.92
C SER A 293 -56.45 -13.99 18.11
N SER A 294 -56.59 -12.76 17.62
CA SER A 294 -56.04 -11.48 18.14
C SER A 294 -54.74 -11.51 18.97
N GLY A 295 -53.67 -10.99 18.36
CA GLY A 295 -52.45 -10.57 19.04
C GLY A 295 -51.43 -10.12 18.00
N SER A 296 -51.34 -8.81 17.79
CA SER A 296 -50.48 -8.16 16.81
C SER A 296 -49.01 -8.29 17.17
N ASP A 297 -48.32 -9.20 16.49
CA ASP A 297 -46.89 -9.13 16.15
C ASP A 297 -46.75 -9.81 14.79
N SER A 298 -46.68 -9.00 13.72
CA SER A 298 -46.45 -9.49 12.36
C SER A 298 -45.08 -9.03 11.88
N ASP A 299 -44.13 -9.92 12.10
CA ASP A 299 -42.94 -10.13 11.28
C ASP A 299 -43.29 -10.35 9.80
N CYS A 300 -42.25 -10.18 8.98
CA CYS A 300 -42.00 -10.86 7.71
C CYS A 300 -42.68 -10.31 6.44
N SER A 301 -41.88 -9.75 5.53
CA SER A 301 -42.10 -9.93 4.08
C SER A 301 -40.82 -9.74 3.26
N THR A 302 -40.30 -10.87 2.80
CA THR A 302 -39.94 -11.15 1.39
C THR A 302 -38.80 -10.35 0.76
N ILE A 303 -37.60 -10.93 0.75
CA ILE A 303 -36.54 -10.55 -0.20
C ILE A 303 -36.74 -11.39 -1.46
N ASN A 304 -37.22 -10.73 -2.53
CA ASN A 304 -37.21 -11.29 -3.87
C ASN A 304 -35.77 -11.27 -4.42
N ASN A 305 -35.41 -12.35 -5.11
CA ASN A 305 -34.17 -12.54 -5.86
C ASN A 305 -33.71 -11.27 -6.61
N CYS A 306 -32.45 -10.87 -6.40
CA CYS A 306 -31.77 -9.92 -7.27
C CYS A 306 -30.87 -10.68 -8.25
N ASP A 307 -31.30 -10.72 -9.50
CA ASP A 307 -30.48 -11.14 -10.64
C ASP A 307 -29.32 -10.14 -10.86
N LEU A 308 -28.12 -10.68 -11.07
CA LEU A 308 -26.96 -9.92 -11.52
C LEU A 308 -27.08 -9.66 -13.03
N SER A 309 -27.34 -8.43 -13.43
CA SER A 309 -26.86 -7.90 -14.72
C SER A 309 -26.65 -6.38 -14.65
N ASP A 310 -25.44 -5.97 -15.02
CA ASP A 310 -25.05 -4.67 -15.56
C ASP A 310 -25.28 -3.38 -14.73
N ASN A 311 -24.16 -2.86 -14.20
CA ASN A 311 -23.76 -1.44 -14.25
C ASN A 311 -24.85 -0.35 -14.09
N ASN A 312 -25.54 -0.28 -12.96
CA ASN A 312 -25.90 1.00 -12.29
C ASN A 312 -26.61 0.70 -10.97
N VAL A 313 -26.05 1.11 -9.83
CA VAL A 313 -26.79 1.07 -8.57
C VAL A 313 -27.44 2.42 -8.35
N GLN A 314 -28.72 2.51 -8.72
CA GLN A 314 -29.62 3.56 -8.26
C GLN A 314 -30.67 2.88 -7.36
N CYS A 315 -30.54 3.05 -6.05
CA CYS A 315 -31.51 2.56 -5.09
C CYS A 315 -32.68 3.54 -5.04
N ASP A 316 -33.77 3.22 -5.76
CA ASP A 316 -35.03 3.94 -5.64
C ASP A 316 -35.84 3.35 -4.47
N CYS A 317 -35.84 4.05 -3.33
CA CYS A 317 -36.75 3.72 -2.22
C CYS A 317 -38.16 4.19 -2.58
N ARG A 318 -38.97 3.29 -3.16
CA ARG A 318 -40.41 3.55 -3.36
C ARG A 318 -41.20 2.85 -2.27
N THR A 319 -41.54 3.59 -1.21
CA THR A 319 -42.50 3.13 -0.20
C THR A 319 -43.91 3.18 -0.75
N ASN A 320 -44.59 2.04 -0.70
CA ASN A 320 -45.97 1.87 -1.09
C ASN A 320 -46.86 2.18 0.12
N ALA A 321 -47.17 3.46 0.34
CA ALA A 321 -48.30 3.87 1.17
C ALA A 321 -48.54 5.37 0.98
N GLY A 322 -49.55 5.71 0.17
CA GLY A 322 -50.15 7.03 0.27
C GLY A 322 -50.81 7.16 1.64
N ASN A 323 -50.33 8.08 2.46
CA ASN A 323 -51.12 8.77 3.47
C ASN A 323 -50.41 10.08 3.85
N LEU A 324 -51.14 11.18 3.68
CA LEU A 324 -50.80 12.50 4.19
C LEU A 324 -50.65 12.41 5.72
N CYS A 325 -49.60 13.01 6.26
CA CYS A 325 -49.61 13.55 7.61
C CYS A 325 -49.13 15.00 7.54
N THR A 326 -50.01 15.88 8.02
CA THR A 326 -49.90 17.34 8.21
C THR A 326 -48.71 17.75 9.07
#